data_AF-Q7UGD4-F1
#
_entry.id   AF-Q7UGD4-F1
#
_cell.length_a   1.000
_cell.length_b   1.000
_cell.length_c   1.000
_cell.angle_alpha   90.00
_cell.angle_beta   90.00
_cell.angle_gamma   90.00
#
_symmetry.space_group_name_H-M   'P 1'
#
loop_
_entity.id
_entity.type
_entity.pdbx_description
1 polymer ?
#
loop_
_entity_poly.entity_id
_entity_poly.type
_entity_poly.pdbx_seq_one_letter_code
_entity_poly.pdbx_strand_id
1 'polypeptide(L)' 'MDSLLARTQASAEISAKQGEWHHLEVIIRGTVMTVHLDGNQVVTLDSPGFAHPTKTQFGMTVNGTTIDFDNLKVFATE' A
#
# COMPACT_ATOMS: atom_id res chain seq x y z
N MET A 1 -24.50 1.19 -5.33
CA MET A 1 -23.42 2.06 -4.83
C MET A 1 -22.37 1.21 -4.12
N ASP A 2 -22.79 0.39 -3.15
CA ASP A 2 -21.89 -0.43 -2.32
C ASP A 2 -21.03 -1.43 -3.11
N SER A 3 -21.56 -2.05 -4.16
CA SER A 3 -20.83 -2.99 -5.01
C SER A 3 -19.70 -2.36 -5.82
N LEU A 4 -19.77 -1.05 -6.09
CA LEU A 4 -18.74 -0.34 -6.83
C LEU A 4 -17.57 0.05 -5.91
N LEU A 5 -17.89 0.47 -4.68
CA LEU A 5 -16.91 0.84 -3.65
C LEU A 5 -16.16 -0.38 -3.10
N ALA A 6 -16.84 -1.52 -2.97
CA ALA A 6 -16.22 -2.77 -2.57
C ALA A 6 -15.07 -3.20 -3.50
N ARG A 7 -15.08 -2.78 -4.78
CA ARG A 7 -14.02 -3.06 -5.75
C ARG A 7 -12.83 -2.11 -5.64
N THR A 8 -12.92 -1.03 -4.87
CA THR A 8 -11.85 -0.02 -4.73
C THR A 8 -11.08 -0.13 -3.43
N GLN A 9 -11.36 -1.15 -2.63
CA GLN A 9 -10.71 -1.37 -1.35
C GLN A 9 -10.39 -2.86 -1.16
N ALA A 10 -9.29 -3.13 -0.47
CA ALA A 10 -8.95 -4.44 0.04
C ALA A 10 -8.27 -4.25 1.39
N SER A 11 -8.47 -5.19 2.31
CA SER A 11 -7.83 -5.21 3.62
C SER A 11 -7.35 -6.61 3.92
N ALA A 12 -6.30 -6.71 4.73
CA ALA A 12 -5.79 -7.96 5.25
C ALA A 12 -5.51 -7.80 6.74
N GLU A 13 -5.75 -8.86 7.51
CA GLU A 13 -5.27 -8.92 8.88
C GLU A 13 -3.75 -9.10 8.85
N ILE A 14 -3.04 -8.25 9.60
CA ILE A 14 -1.59 -8.32 9.75
C ILE A 14 -1.23 -8.38 11.23
N SER A 15 -0.09 -8.99 11.54
CA SER A 15 0.49 -8.98 12.88
C SER A 15 1.74 -8.11 12.87
N ALA A 16 1.55 -6.80 12.97
CA ALA A 16 2.64 -5.85 13.19
C ALA A 16 2.77 -5.57 14.70
N LYS A 17 4.01 -5.55 15.21
CA LYS A 17 4.28 -5.33 16.63
C LYS A 17 4.83 -3.94 16.85
N GLN A 18 4.34 -3.27 17.88
CA GLN A 18 4.83 -1.96 18.27
C GLN A 18 6.29 -2.06 18.76
N GLY A 19 7.11 -1.10 18.34
CA GLY A 19 8.53 -1.03 18.71
C GLY A 19 9.45 -1.96 17.89
N GLU A 20 8.90 -2.71 16.94
CA GLU A 20 9.67 -3.50 15.99
C GLU A 20 9.67 -2.82 14.61
N TRP A 21 10.80 -2.88 13.92
CA TRP A 21 10.89 -2.45 12.52
C TRP A 21 10.28 -3.52 11.62
N HIS A 22 9.40 -3.09 10.72
CA HIS A 22 8.81 -3.94 9.68
C HIS A 22 9.18 -3.42 8.29
N HIS A 23 9.29 -4.33 7.32
CA HIS A 23 9.58 -3.98 5.93
C HIS A 23 8.29 -3.94 5.11
N LEU A 24 7.93 -2.75 4.62
CA LEU A 24 6.76 -2.55 3.76
C LEU A 24 7.21 -2.35 2.31
N GLU A 25 6.63 -3.13 1.40
CA GLU A 25 6.79 -2.96 -0.04
C GLU A 25 5.41 -2.76 -0.68
N VAL A 26 5.27 -1.73 -1.51
CA VAL A 26 4.07 -1.47 -2.30
C VAL A 26 4.47 -1.42 -3.77
N ILE A 27 3.91 -2.32 -4.57
CA ILE A 27 4.16 -2.41 -6.01
C ILE A 27 2.86 -2.06 -6.73
N ILE A 28 2.90 -1.10 -7.64
CA ILE A 28 1.78 -0.75 -8.52
C ILE A 28 2.17 -1.04 -9.96
N ARG A 29 1.42 -1.91 -10.63
CA ARG A 29 1.58 -2.23 -12.07
C ARG A 29 0.24 -2.09 -12.77
N GLY A 30 0.12 -1.05 -13.59
CA GLY A 30 -1.15 -0.71 -14.24
C GLY A 30 -2.24 -0.48 -13.20
N THR A 31 -3.28 -1.32 -13.21
CA THR A 31 -4.42 -1.23 -12.29
C THR A 31 -4.25 -2.08 -11.03
N VAL A 32 -3.15 -2.83 -10.91
CA VAL A 32 -2.95 -3.76 -9.79
C VAL A 32 -1.96 -3.18 -8.79
N MET A 33 -2.38 -3.10 -7.54
CA MET A 33 -1.51 -2.84 -6.38
C MET A 33 -1.30 -4.13 -5.60
N THR A 34 -0.06 -4.41 -5.24
CA THR A 34 0.31 -5.52 -4.35
C THR A 34 1.14 -4.98 -3.19
N VAL A 35 0.83 -5.44 -1.99
CA VAL A 35 1.53 -5.03 -0.76
C VAL A 35 2.17 -6.25 -0.12
N HIS A 36 3.45 -6.12 0.23
CA HIS A 36 4.18 -7.09 1.04
C HIS A 36 4.54 -6.48 2.40
N LEU A 37 4.40 -7.30 3.45
CA LEU A 37 4.88 -7.00 4.79
C LEU A 37 5.88 -8.09 5.19
N ASP A 38 7.09 -7.68 5.54
CA ASP A 38 8.20 -8.57 5.91
C ASP A 38 8.45 -9.66 4.86
N GLY A 39 8.34 -9.28 3.58
CA GLY A 39 8.53 -10.15 2.42
C GLY A 39 7.33 -11.04 2.06
N ASN A 40 6.27 -11.04 2.86
CA ASN A 40 5.06 -11.82 2.58
C ASN A 40 3.99 -10.96 1.91
N GLN A 41 3.38 -11.46 0.83
CA GLN A 41 2.26 -10.75 0.20
C GLN A 41 1.05 -10.77 1.12
N VAL A 42 0.61 -9.60 1.57
CA VAL A 42 -0.52 -9.47 2.52
C VAL A 42 -1.82 -9.06 1.84
N VAL A 43 -1.76 -8.21 0.81
CA VAL A 43 -2.97 -7.78 0.10
C VAL A 43 -2.69 -7.45 -1.37
N THR A 44 -3.69 -7.69 -2.22
CA THR A 44 -3.72 -7.26 -3.61
C THR A 44 -5.05 -6.58 -3.92
N LEU A 45 -5.03 -5.57 -4.78
CA LEU A 45 -6.21 -4.85 -5.22
C LEU A 45 -6.06 -4.45 -6.68
N ASP A 46 -7.04 -4.85 -7.50
CA ASP A 46 -7.19 -4.36 -8.87
C ASP A 46 -8.21 -3.21 -8.89
N SER A 47 -7.73 -2.00 -9.16
CA SER A 47 -8.55 -0.79 -9.23
C SER A 47 -8.10 0.11 -10.39
N PRO A 48 -9.04 0.56 -11.25
CA PRO A 48 -8.71 1.39 -12.41
C PRO A 48 -8.08 2.73 -12.01
N GLY A 49 -8.30 3.19 -10.78
CA GLY A 49 -7.73 4.44 -10.28
C GLY A 49 -6.22 4.41 -10.10
N PHE A 50 -5.56 3.24 -10.04
CA PHE A 50 -4.10 3.17 -9.91
C PHE A 50 -3.37 3.53 -11.22
N ALA A 51 -3.94 3.16 -12.37
CA ALA A 51 -3.35 3.43 -13.68
C ALA A 51 -3.59 4.86 -14.19
N HIS A 52 -4.12 5.76 -13.35
CA HIS A 52 -4.47 7.10 -13.81
C HIS A 52 -3.20 7.92 -14.12
N PRO A 53 -3.06 8.56 -15.30
CA PRO A 53 -1.81 9.20 -15.74
C PRO A 53 -1.25 10.28 -14.80
N THR A 54 -2.11 10.93 -14.02
CA THR A 54 -1.71 11.99 -13.07
C THR A 54 -1.41 11.45 -11.67
N LYS A 55 -1.61 10.16 -11.42
CA LYS A 55 -1.44 9.58 -10.08
C LYS A 55 0.02 9.21 -9.85
N THR A 56 0.81 10.22 -9.54
CA THR A 56 2.27 10.11 -9.31
C THR A 56 2.68 10.35 -7.86
N GLN A 57 1.71 10.68 -7.00
CA GLN A 57 1.94 11.02 -5.60
C GLN A 57 1.65 9.82 -4.71
N PHE A 58 2.48 9.66 -3.67
CA PHE A 58 2.16 8.84 -2.51
C PHE A 58 2.32 9.70 -1.26
N GLY A 59 1.59 9.38 -0.22
CA GLY A 59 1.62 10.09 1.05
C GLY A 59 1.52 9.10 2.20
N MET A 60 2.16 9.44 3.31
CA MET A 60 2.08 8.69 4.55
C MET A 60 1.14 9.44 5.48
N THR A 61 0.11 8.76 5.98
CA THR A 61 -0.83 9.33 6.95
C THR A 61 -0.68 8.58 8.25
N VAL A 62 -0.38 9.32 9.32
CA VAL A 62 -0.28 8.77 10.68
C VAL A 62 -1.48 9.28 11.46
N ASN A 63 -2.36 8.35 11.85
CA ASN A 63 -3.44 8.63 12.79
C ASN A 63 -3.02 8.10 14.16
N GLY A 64 -2.81 8.98 15.14
CA GLY A 64 -2.36 8.60 16.49
C GLY A 64 -1.09 9.31 16.93
N THR A 65 -0.23 8.61 17.67
CA THR A 65 0.92 9.22 18.37
C THR A 65 2.17 9.36 17.50
N THR A 66 2.82 8.26 17.11
CA THR A 66 4.12 8.33 16.42
C THR A 66 4.34 7.09 15.57
N ILE A 67 4.85 7.29 14.36
CA ILE A 67 5.38 6.25 13.48
C ILE A 67 6.73 6.75 12.96
N ASP A 68 7.74 5.88 13.02
CA ASP A 68 9.05 6.14 12.45
C ASP A 68 9.14 5.47 11.08
N PHE A 69 9.71 6.17 10.10
CA PHE A 69 9.99 5.65 8.77
C PHE A 69 11.47 5.84 8.46
N ASP A 70 12.12 4.79 7.96
CA ASP A 70 13.51 4.83 7.52
C ASP A 70 13.70 3.94 6.28
N ASN A 71 14.81 4.13 5.57
CA ASN A 71 15.16 3.41 4.34
C ASN A 71 14.11 3.55 3.21
N LEU A 72 13.38 4.67 3.18
CA LEU A 72 12.39 4.95 2.14
C LEU A 72 13.07 5.04 0.78
N LYS A 73 12.59 4.22 -0.16
CA LYS A 73 13.01 4.27 -1.56
C LYS A 73 11.78 4.23 -2.45
N VAL A 74 11.80 5.07 -3.47
CA VAL A 74 10.71 5.20 -4.44
C VAL A 74 11.33 5.13 -5.82
N PHE A 75 10.83 4.21 -6.62
CA PHE A 75 11.32 3.96 -7.97
C PHE A 75 10.14 3.98 -8.92
N ALA A 76 10.36 4.53 -10.11
CA ALA A 76 9.49 4.19 -11.24
C ALA A 76 9.82 2.75 -11.64
N THR A 77 8.82 1.88 -11.69
CA THR A 77 8.97 0.55 -12.27
C THR A 77 8.72 0.66 -13.78
N GLU A 78 9.60 0.05 -14.57
CA GLU A 78 9.56 0.02 -16.04
C GLU A 78 8.24 -0.52 -16.61
#